data_AF-A0A817ICL0-F1
#
_entry.id   AF-A0A817ICL0-F1
#
_cell.length_a   1.000
_cell.length_b   1.000
_cell.length_c   1.000
_cell.angle_alpha   90.00
_cell.angle_beta   90.00
_cell.angle_gamma   90.00
#
_symmetry.space_group_name_H-M   'P 1'
#
loop_
_entity.id
_entity.type
_entity.pdbx_description
1 polymer ?
#
loop_
_entity_poly.entity_id
_entity_poly.type
_entity_poly.pdbx_seq_one_letter_code
_entity_poly.pdbx_strand_id
1 'polypeptide(L)'
;MCNDALASNEETPNHMIVWLDLHIGRREDYQRFKAAFSSTADPESVNPVRLIDKDDEAINRTVGFEEVKFEGVKFLLAAFSNVERCVEFLQNNQEKRIFLITSGQIGRAAVPLIMEKCKNILIDPVTNEPYQSIYVFCHDIGRNADWMRQYLEYLAPPFVFDKDLLVRLIRDIADYFVLESKRLLAAKPPKNSAAYNRLSWAYTLYDRYRTMEENPLKKEFNEVNNLLSLVELEIKHSLSNDEN
;
A
#
# COMPACT_ATOMS: atom_id res chain seq x y z
N MET A 1 22.87 -3.59 21.99
CA MET A 1 23.41 -4.35 20.85
C MET A 1 22.80 -5.74 20.88
N CYS A 2 21.70 -5.92 20.15
CA CYS A 2 21.03 -7.19 19.85
C CYS A 2 20.10 -6.86 18.69
N ASN A 3 20.28 -7.50 17.54
CA ASN A 3 19.22 -7.80 16.53
C ASN A 3 19.76 -8.33 15.19
N ASP A 4 20.94 -8.98 15.15
CA ASP A 4 21.44 -9.57 13.89
C ASP A 4 21.06 -11.05 13.67
N ALA A 5 20.19 -11.61 14.52
CA ALA A 5 19.80 -13.03 14.44
C ALA A 5 18.41 -13.29 13.83
N LEU A 6 17.75 -12.27 13.26
CA LEU A 6 16.58 -12.44 12.40
C LEU A 6 17.00 -12.22 10.95
N ALA A 7 17.82 -13.13 10.42
CA ALA A 7 18.08 -13.20 8.99
C ALA A 7 16.72 -13.41 8.29
N SER A 8 16.20 -12.33 7.72
CA SER A 8 14.91 -12.28 7.07
C SER A 8 14.93 -13.22 5.87
N ASN A 9 14.16 -14.31 5.92
CA ASN A 9 13.49 -14.76 4.72
C ASN A 9 12.67 -13.56 4.24
N GLU A 10 13.22 -12.75 3.32
CA GLU A 10 12.52 -11.60 2.76
C GLU A 10 11.26 -12.13 2.07
N GLU A 11 10.14 -12.03 2.79
CA GLU A 11 8.84 -12.35 2.24
C GLU A 11 8.60 -11.41 1.05
N THR A 12 8.31 -11.99 -0.11
CA THR A 12 7.95 -11.20 -1.29
C THR A 12 6.72 -10.35 -0.96
N PRO A 13 6.71 -9.04 -1.29
CA PRO A 13 5.57 -8.21 -0.96
C PRO A 13 4.28 -8.75 -1.61
N ASN A 14 3.31 -9.09 -0.77
CA ASN A 14 1.97 -9.51 -1.17
C ASN A 14 1.01 -8.33 -1.41
N HIS A 15 1.53 -7.13 -1.49
CA HIS A 15 0.79 -5.89 -1.60
C HIS A 15 1.45 -4.97 -2.62
N MET A 16 0.62 -4.18 -3.30
CA MET A 16 1.03 -3.39 -4.45
C MET A 16 0.24 -2.08 -4.51
N ILE A 17 0.94 -1.01 -4.85
CA ILE A 17 0.32 0.24 -5.29
C ILE A 17 0.31 0.21 -6.81
N VAL A 18 -0.88 0.38 -7.39
CA VAL A 18 -1.06 0.53 -8.83
C VAL A 18 -1.53 1.94 -9.07
N TRP A 19 -0.84 2.69 -9.92
CA TRP A 19 -1.18 4.07 -10.21
C TRP A 19 -1.48 4.24 -11.69
N LEU A 20 -2.76 4.49 -11.99
CA LEU A 20 -3.30 4.65 -13.33
C LEU A 20 -3.67 6.11 -13.58
N ASP A 21 -2.82 6.85 -14.28
CA ASP A 21 -3.07 8.25 -14.64
C ASP A 21 -2.28 8.69 -15.89
N LEU A 22 -2.80 9.67 -16.64
CA LEU A 22 -2.12 10.23 -17.82
C LEU A 22 -0.96 11.17 -17.46
N HIS A 23 -0.97 11.71 -16.25
CA HIS A 23 -0.05 12.73 -15.76
C HIS A 23 1.00 12.16 -14.79
N ILE A 24 0.94 10.87 -14.49
CA ILE A 24 1.85 10.21 -13.55
C ILE A 24 3.33 10.39 -13.95
N GLY A 25 3.64 10.38 -15.24
CA GLY A 25 5.00 10.57 -15.74
C GLY A 25 5.40 12.03 -15.95
N ARG A 26 4.68 13.02 -15.40
CA ARG A 26 5.04 14.45 -15.48
C ARG A 26 5.63 14.91 -14.16
N ARG A 27 6.84 15.48 -14.19
CA ARG A 27 7.57 15.96 -13.01
C ARG A 27 6.81 16.96 -12.14
N GLU A 28 6.05 17.87 -12.75
CA GLU A 28 5.28 18.91 -12.04
C GLU A 28 4.03 18.39 -11.33
N ASP A 29 3.53 17.21 -11.71
CA ASP A 29 2.29 16.67 -11.17
C ASP A 29 2.55 15.73 -9.97
N TYR A 30 1.65 15.79 -8.99
CA TYR A 30 1.64 14.93 -7.80
C TYR A 30 2.92 14.94 -6.95
N GLN A 31 3.66 16.05 -6.96
CA GLN A 31 5.00 16.14 -6.34
C GLN A 31 5.05 15.63 -4.90
N ARG A 32 4.07 15.95 -4.05
CA ARG A 32 4.09 15.51 -2.65
C ARG A 32 3.86 14.01 -2.53
N PHE A 33 2.94 13.48 -3.33
CA PHE A 33 2.64 12.05 -3.33
C PHE A 33 3.80 11.23 -3.89
N LYS A 34 4.42 11.67 -4.99
CA LYS A 34 5.62 11.02 -5.55
C LYS A 34 6.82 11.06 -4.60
N ALA A 35 6.96 12.14 -3.83
CA ALA A 35 8.03 12.26 -2.83
C ALA A 35 7.92 11.22 -1.68
N ALA A 36 6.75 10.60 -1.49
CA ALA A 36 6.55 9.52 -0.54
C ALA A 36 7.23 8.20 -0.97
N PHE A 37 7.63 8.09 -2.25
CA PHE A 37 8.29 6.92 -2.81
C PHE A 37 9.80 7.15 -2.95
N SER A 38 10.56 6.13 -2.58
CA SER A 38 12.00 6.03 -2.88
C SER A 38 12.30 4.67 -3.51
N SER A 39 13.22 4.64 -4.47
CA SER A 39 13.65 3.44 -5.20
C SER A 39 15.15 3.23 -5.01
N THR A 40 15.60 1.98 -5.04
CA THR A 40 17.04 1.60 -5.03
C THR A 40 17.54 1.18 -6.41
N ALA A 41 16.75 1.39 -7.46
CA ALA A 41 17.00 0.85 -8.79
C ALA A 41 18.06 1.62 -9.62
N ASP A 42 18.70 2.65 -9.07
CA ASP A 42 19.88 3.26 -9.70
C ASP A 42 21.13 2.54 -9.19
N PRO A 43 21.81 1.73 -10.02
CA PRO A 43 22.99 0.97 -9.59
C PRO A 43 24.17 1.86 -9.17
N GLU A 44 24.18 3.13 -9.56
CA GLU A 44 25.24 4.08 -9.22
C GLU A 44 24.95 4.85 -7.91
N SER A 45 23.72 4.77 -7.38
CA SER A 45 23.34 5.53 -6.19
C SER A 45 23.55 4.73 -4.91
N VAL A 46 24.39 5.29 -4.02
CA VAL A 46 24.60 4.76 -2.65
C VAL A 46 23.38 4.98 -1.76
N ASN A 47 22.49 5.92 -2.12
CA ASN A 47 21.29 6.28 -1.35
C ASN A 47 20.00 5.98 -2.14
N PRO A 48 18.87 5.72 -1.47
CA PRO A 48 17.58 5.64 -2.13
C PRO A 48 17.26 6.93 -2.90
N VAL A 49 16.92 6.81 -4.18
CA VAL A 49 16.55 7.93 -5.05
C VAL A 49 15.04 8.14 -4.96
N ARG A 50 14.57 9.39 -4.82
CA ARG A 50 13.12 9.64 -4.78
C ARG A 50 12.52 9.50 -6.17
N LEU A 51 11.25 9.13 -6.23
CA LEU A 51 10.55 8.98 -7.50
C LEU A 51 10.59 10.30 -8.30
N ILE A 52 10.36 11.44 -7.64
CA ILE A 52 10.44 12.80 -8.22
C ILE A 52 11.72 13.13 -9.00
N ASP A 53 12.82 12.45 -8.67
CA ASP A 53 14.11 12.69 -9.31
C ASP A 53 14.28 11.83 -10.59
N LYS A 54 13.47 10.78 -10.76
CA LYS A 54 13.54 9.76 -11.82
C LYS A 54 12.28 9.69 -12.73
N ASP A 55 11.25 10.47 -12.39
CA ASP A 55 9.85 10.33 -12.83
C ASP A 55 9.59 10.14 -14.33
N ASP A 56 10.21 10.93 -15.20
CA ASP A 56 9.73 11.04 -16.58
C ASP A 56 10.08 9.80 -17.44
N GLU A 57 11.25 9.18 -17.24
CA GLU A 57 11.66 8.01 -18.02
C GLU A 57 11.32 6.67 -17.36
N ALA A 58 11.28 6.60 -16.02
CA ALA A 58 11.12 5.34 -15.30
C ALA A 58 9.69 4.81 -15.30
N ILE A 59 8.73 5.71 -15.14
CA ILE A 59 7.29 5.40 -15.03
C ILE A 59 6.69 5.05 -16.39
N ASN A 60 7.22 5.64 -17.47
CA ASN A 60 6.74 5.40 -18.84
C ASN A 60 7.33 4.14 -19.50
N ARG A 61 8.47 3.62 -19.00
CA ARG A 61 9.14 2.42 -19.55
C ARG A 61 8.71 1.11 -18.88
N THR A 62 8.05 1.15 -17.73
CA THR A 62 7.77 -0.04 -16.93
C THR A 62 6.65 -0.88 -17.57
N VAL A 63 7.03 -1.95 -18.26
CA VAL A 63 6.15 -3.09 -18.50
C VAL A 63 6.28 -4.00 -17.27
N GLY A 64 5.61 -3.67 -16.17
CA GLY A 64 5.67 -4.44 -14.92
C GLY A 64 5.58 -3.59 -13.66
N PHE A 65 6.16 -4.11 -12.57
CA PHE A 65 6.26 -3.42 -11.28
C PHE A 65 7.73 -3.25 -10.87
N GLU A 66 8.01 -2.25 -10.04
CA GLU A 66 9.30 -2.06 -9.39
C GLU A 66 9.15 -2.16 -7.86
N GLU A 67 10.22 -2.60 -7.18
CA GLU A 67 10.28 -2.54 -5.71
C GLU A 67 10.65 -1.12 -5.27
N VAL A 68 9.82 -0.56 -4.40
CA VAL A 68 9.99 0.80 -3.85
C VAL A 68 9.83 0.77 -2.33
N LYS A 69 10.28 1.83 -1.67
CA LYS A 69 9.95 2.15 -0.29
C LYS A 69 8.95 3.30 -0.27
N PHE A 70 7.71 2.99 0.08
CA PHE A 70 6.65 3.96 0.33
C PHE A 70 6.64 4.31 1.81
N GLU A 71 7.03 5.55 2.15
CA GLU A 71 7.16 6.03 3.54
C GLU A 71 7.95 5.07 4.44
N GLY A 72 9.00 4.45 3.88
CA GLY A 72 9.88 3.52 4.59
C GLY A 72 9.45 2.05 4.57
N VAL A 73 8.27 1.72 4.02
CA VAL A 73 7.77 0.35 3.87
C VAL A 73 7.97 -0.17 2.44
N LYS A 74 8.43 -1.42 2.29
CA LYS A 74 8.67 -2.06 0.99
C LYS A 74 7.33 -2.32 0.28
N PHE A 75 7.21 -1.89 -0.98
CA PHE A 75 6.02 -2.04 -1.81
C PHE A 75 6.41 -2.44 -3.23
N LEU A 76 5.48 -3.10 -3.94
CA LEU A 76 5.51 -3.14 -5.40
C LEU A 76 4.76 -1.91 -5.92
N LEU A 77 5.36 -1.19 -6.87
CA LEU A 77 4.73 -0.08 -7.57
C LEU A 77 4.61 -0.40 -9.05
N ALA A 78 3.41 -0.30 -9.60
CA ALA A 78 3.17 -0.36 -11.03
C ALA A 78 2.44 0.90 -11.49
N ALA A 79 2.83 1.43 -12.64
CA ALA A 79 2.33 2.68 -13.16
C ALA A 79 1.82 2.50 -14.60
N PHE A 80 0.67 3.09 -14.90
CA PHE A 80 0.03 2.97 -16.20
C PHE A 80 -0.59 4.30 -16.63
N SER A 81 -0.48 4.61 -17.93
CA SER A 81 -1.26 5.67 -18.59
C SER A 81 -2.37 5.10 -19.49
N ASN A 82 -2.39 3.79 -19.70
CA ASN A 82 -3.37 3.09 -20.52
C ASN A 82 -4.23 2.14 -19.67
N VAL A 83 -5.56 2.26 -19.83
CA VAL A 83 -6.55 1.51 -19.05
C VAL A 83 -6.48 0.02 -19.34
N GLU A 84 -6.40 -0.38 -20.61
CA GLU A 84 -6.43 -1.78 -21.02
C GLU A 84 -5.23 -2.55 -20.45
N ARG A 85 -4.03 -1.99 -20.56
CA ARG A 85 -2.80 -2.55 -19.99
C ARG A 85 -2.85 -2.64 -18.47
N CYS A 86 -3.39 -1.62 -17.81
CA CYS A 86 -3.57 -1.66 -16.36
C CYS A 86 -4.52 -2.82 -15.98
N VAL A 87 -5.65 -2.97 -16.66
CA VAL A 87 -6.61 -4.03 -16.39
C VAL A 87 -5.99 -5.41 -16.62
N GLU A 88 -5.30 -5.62 -17.74
CA GLU A 88 -4.57 -6.87 -18.03
C GLU A 88 -3.55 -7.19 -16.94
N PHE A 89 -2.79 -6.18 -16.50
CA PHE A 89 -1.85 -6.35 -15.40
C PHE A 89 -2.54 -6.75 -14.08
N LEU A 90 -3.67 -6.11 -13.74
CA LEU A 90 -4.46 -6.47 -12.56
C LEU A 90 -5.01 -7.89 -12.65
N GLN A 91 -5.44 -8.35 -13.85
CA GLN A 91 -5.90 -9.73 -14.05
C GLN A 91 -4.81 -10.76 -13.74
N ASN A 92 -3.54 -10.42 -14.01
CA ASN A 92 -2.40 -11.30 -13.79
C ASN A 92 -1.83 -11.25 -12.36
N ASN A 93 -2.33 -10.34 -11.50
CA ASN A 93 -1.84 -10.13 -10.13
C ASN A 93 -2.97 -10.19 -9.09
N GLN A 94 -4.00 -11.00 -9.36
CA GLN A 94 -5.22 -11.07 -8.54
C GLN A 94 -5.00 -11.63 -7.13
N GLU A 95 -3.85 -12.28 -6.89
CA GLU A 95 -3.46 -12.83 -5.59
C GLU A 95 -2.89 -11.77 -4.63
N LYS A 96 -2.61 -10.55 -5.12
CA LYS A 96 -2.03 -9.47 -4.31
C LYS A 96 -3.09 -8.54 -3.75
N ARG A 97 -2.79 -7.92 -2.62
CA ARG A 97 -3.53 -6.77 -2.10
C ARG A 97 -3.21 -5.53 -2.95
N ILE A 98 -4.20 -4.96 -3.60
CA ILE A 98 -4.00 -3.82 -4.51
C ILE A 98 -4.59 -2.53 -3.93
N PHE A 99 -3.78 -1.47 -3.95
CA PHE A 99 -4.17 -0.10 -3.69
C PHE A 99 -4.10 0.66 -5.01
N LEU A 100 -5.24 0.83 -5.68
CA LEU A 100 -5.34 1.47 -6.98
C LEU A 100 -5.54 2.97 -6.83
N ILE A 101 -4.67 3.77 -7.42
CA ILE A 101 -4.78 5.22 -7.48
C ILE A 101 -5.12 5.60 -8.93
N THR A 102 -6.13 6.44 -9.11
CA THR A 102 -6.55 6.92 -10.44
C THR A 102 -7.08 8.34 -10.38
N SER A 103 -7.01 9.11 -11.48
CA SER A 103 -7.82 10.32 -11.59
C SER A 103 -9.30 10.00 -11.81
N GLY A 104 -10.17 10.98 -11.54
CA GLY A 104 -11.61 10.87 -11.82
C GLY A 104 -11.91 10.60 -13.30
N GLN A 105 -11.18 11.24 -14.22
CA GLN A 105 -11.37 11.06 -15.65
C GLN A 105 -11.03 9.63 -16.10
N ILE A 106 -9.86 9.11 -15.72
CA ILE A 106 -9.43 7.76 -16.10
C ILE A 106 -10.21 6.71 -15.32
N GLY A 107 -10.49 6.97 -14.04
CA GLY A 107 -11.25 6.09 -13.16
C GLY A 107 -12.65 5.79 -13.68
N ARG A 108 -13.32 6.79 -14.30
CA ARG A 108 -14.63 6.59 -14.94
C ARG A 108 -14.64 5.49 -15.99
N ALA A 109 -13.55 5.31 -16.73
CA ALA A 109 -13.41 4.26 -17.74
C ALA A 109 -12.84 2.97 -17.15
N ALA A 110 -11.87 3.07 -16.25
CA ALA A 110 -11.13 1.93 -15.72
C ALA A 110 -11.91 1.14 -14.67
N VAL A 111 -12.55 1.82 -13.70
CA VAL A 111 -13.19 1.16 -12.55
C VAL A 111 -14.29 0.19 -12.99
N PRO A 112 -15.21 0.53 -13.93
CA PRO A 112 -16.20 -0.45 -14.42
C PRO A 112 -15.56 -1.72 -14.99
N LEU A 113 -14.50 -1.59 -15.79
CA LEU A 113 -13.79 -2.73 -16.38
C LEU A 113 -13.08 -3.58 -15.34
N ILE A 114 -12.49 -2.95 -14.31
CA ILE A 114 -11.87 -3.65 -13.18
C ILE A 114 -12.92 -4.42 -12.39
N MET A 115 -14.10 -3.82 -12.13
CA MET A 115 -15.20 -4.50 -11.45
C MET A 115 -15.74 -5.69 -12.23
N GLU A 116 -15.72 -5.63 -13.56
CA GLU A 116 -16.14 -6.74 -14.42
C GLU A 116 -15.10 -7.87 -14.45
N LYS A 117 -13.82 -7.53 -14.60
CA LYS A 117 -12.76 -8.50 -14.93
C LYS A 117 -11.89 -8.95 -13.76
N CYS A 118 -11.82 -8.16 -12.70
CA CYS A 118 -10.88 -8.32 -11.59
C CYS A 118 -11.54 -8.11 -10.23
N LYS A 119 -12.85 -8.33 -10.08
CA LYS A 119 -13.60 -7.97 -8.86
C LYS A 119 -12.96 -8.48 -7.56
N ASN A 120 -12.41 -9.67 -7.59
CA ASN A 120 -11.79 -10.33 -6.44
C ASN A 120 -10.63 -9.55 -5.81
N ILE A 121 -9.90 -8.71 -6.56
CA ILE A 121 -8.82 -7.88 -5.99
C ILE A 121 -9.35 -6.82 -5.00
N LEU A 122 -10.66 -6.58 -5.03
CA LEU A 122 -11.36 -5.59 -4.21
C LEU A 122 -12.23 -6.25 -3.15
N ILE A 123 -12.09 -7.56 -2.93
CA ILE A 123 -12.84 -8.33 -1.94
C ILE A 123 -11.87 -8.95 -0.93
N ASP A 124 -12.24 -8.92 0.34
CA ASP A 124 -11.56 -9.65 1.40
C ASP A 124 -11.71 -11.15 1.21
N PRO A 125 -10.62 -11.91 0.99
CA PRO A 125 -10.74 -13.35 0.75
C PRO A 125 -11.21 -14.13 1.99
N VAL A 126 -11.17 -13.52 3.18
CA VAL A 126 -11.58 -14.13 4.45
C VAL A 126 -13.02 -13.76 4.80
N THR A 127 -13.38 -12.48 4.76
CA THR A 127 -14.73 -12.02 5.14
C THR A 127 -15.70 -11.98 3.96
N ASN A 128 -15.18 -12.04 2.72
CA ASN A 128 -15.92 -11.85 1.48
C ASN A 128 -16.61 -10.46 1.38
N GLU A 129 -16.08 -9.47 2.11
CA GLU A 129 -16.55 -8.09 2.11
C GLU A 129 -15.71 -7.20 1.18
N PRO A 130 -16.29 -6.13 0.60
CA PRO A 130 -15.54 -5.21 -0.25
C PRO A 130 -14.51 -4.39 0.53
N TYR A 131 -13.38 -4.12 -0.12
CA TYR A 131 -12.35 -3.22 0.36
C TYR A 131 -12.40 -1.88 -0.37
N GLN A 132 -12.22 -0.80 0.40
CA GLN A 132 -11.91 0.51 -0.16
C GLN A 132 -10.46 0.55 -0.65
N SER A 133 -10.25 0.04 -1.86
CA SER A 133 -8.94 -0.12 -2.48
C SER A 133 -8.69 0.85 -3.64
N ILE A 134 -9.71 1.61 -4.05
CA ILE A 134 -9.62 2.52 -5.17
C ILE A 134 -9.65 3.96 -4.65
N TYR A 135 -8.57 4.68 -4.90
CA TYR A 135 -8.34 6.05 -4.45
C TYR A 135 -8.43 6.97 -5.66
N VAL A 136 -9.42 7.85 -5.67
CA VAL A 136 -9.70 8.69 -6.84
C VAL A 136 -9.33 10.13 -6.58
N PHE A 137 -8.41 10.66 -7.39
CA PHE A 137 -8.04 12.07 -7.40
C PHE A 137 -8.88 12.86 -8.41
N CYS A 138 -9.62 13.87 -7.99
CA CYS A 138 -10.37 14.72 -8.89
C CYS A 138 -10.55 16.14 -8.35
N HIS A 139 -10.27 17.14 -9.19
CA HIS A 139 -10.49 18.55 -8.85
C HIS A 139 -11.97 18.92 -8.71
N ASP A 140 -12.85 18.25 -9.45
CA ASP A 140 -14.30 18.46 -9.42
C ASP A 140 -15.00 17.14 -9.07
N ILE A 141 -15.27 16.97 -7.77
CA ILE A 141 -15.99 15.79 -7.25
C ILE A 141 -17.40 15.74 -7.84
N GLY A 142 -18.06 16.89 -8.04
CA GLY A 142 -19.42 16.97 -8.56
C GLY A 142 -19.55 16.32 -9.94
N ARG A 143 -18.59 16.56 -10.83
CA ARG A 143 -18.56 15.93 -12.17
C ARG A 143 -18.32 14.41 -12.15
N ASN A 144 -17.75 13.89 -11.07
CA ASN A 144 -17.40 12.48 -10.94
C ASN A 144 -18.39 11.69 -10.07
N ALA A 145 -19.21 12.37 -9.27
CA ALA A 145 -20.11 11.77 -8.29
C ALA A 145 -21.05 10.72 -8.89
N ASP A 146 -21.58 10.95 -10.09
CA ASP A 146 -22.58 10.07 -10.69
C ASP A 146 -22.04 8.66 -10.99
N TRP A 147 -20.81 8.56 -11.49
CA TRP A 147 -20.20 7.25 -11.74
C TRP A 147 -19.64 6.65 -10.46
N MET A 148 -19.06 7.47 -9.57
CA MET A 148 -18.51 7.01 -8.29
C MET A 148 -19.58 6.40 -7.38
N ARG A 149 -20.82 6.93 -7.41
CA ARG A 149 -21.94 6.45 -6.59
C ARG A 149 -22.18 4.95 -6.75
N GLN A 150 -21.91 4.39 -7.92
CA GLN A 150 -22.12 2.98 -8.22
C GLN A 150 -21.07 2.07 -7.57
N TYR A 151 -19.97 2.63 -7.06
CA TYR A 151 -18.81 1.88 -6.58
C TYR A 151 -18.37 2.31 -5.16
N LEU A 152 -19.24 2.99 -4.39
CA LEU A 152 -18.88 3.57 -3.08
C LEU A 152 -18.29 2.56 -2.07
N GLU A 153 -18.67 1.29 -2.17
CA GLU A 153 -18.13 0.23 -1.30
C GLU A 153 -16.65 -0.07 -1.58
N TYR A 154 -16.19 0.21 -2.80
CA TYR A 154 -14.82 -0.08 -3.27
C TYR A 154 -13.93 1.17 -3.35
N LEU A 155 -14.56 2.35 -3.39
CA LEU A 155 -13.88 3.64 -3.46
C LEU A 155 -13.59 4.19 -2.06
N ALA A 156 -12.35 4.61 -1.83
CA ALA A 156 -12.08 5.59 -0.78
C ALA A 156 -12.75 6.94 -1.15
N PRO A 157 -13.12 7.78 -0.15
CA PRO A 157 -13.66 9.10 -0.43
C PRO A 157 -12.76 9.88 -1.41
N PRO A 158 -13.30 10.52 -2.45
CA PRO A 158 -12.48 11.17 -3.48
C PRO A 158 -11.68 12.36 -2.92
N PHE A 159 -10.51 12.59 -3.50
CA PHE A 159 -9.54 13.57 -3.02
C PHE A 159 -9.35 14.71 -4.02
N VAL A 160 -9.22 15.93 -3.51
CA VAL A 160 -8.89 17.12 -4.31
C VAL A 160 -7.40 17.44 -4.24
N PHE A 161 -6.75 17.12 -3.11
CA PHE A 161 -5.36 17.42 -2.84
C PHE A 161 -4.56 16.13 -2.63
N ASP A 162 -3.33 16.14 -3.13
CA ASP A 162 -2.39 15.02 -3.07
C ASP A 162 -1.98 14.67 -1.62
N LYS A 163 -1.89 15.69 -0.74
CA LYS A 163 -1.66 15.50 0.70
C LYS A 163 -2.75 14.62 1.33
N ASP A 164 -4.01 14.91 1.06
CA ASP A 164 -5.13 14.21 1.70
C ASP A 164 -5.19 12.75 1.25
N LEU A 165 -4.91 12.52 -0.04
CA LEU A 165 -4.73 11.17 -0.59
C LEU A 165 -3.60 10.43 0.12
N LEU A 166 -2.43 11.06 0.26
CA LEU A 166 -1.26 10.45 0.92
C LEU A 166 -1.58 10.05 2.36
N VAL A 167 -2.13 10.98 3.13
CA VAL A 167 -2.52 10.77 4.54
C VAL A 167 -3.47 9.59 4.66
N ARG A 168 -4.53 9.57 3.85
CA ARG A 168 -5.53 8.51 3.89
C ARG A 168 -4.96 7.15 3.47
N LEU A 169 -4.17 7.12 2.39
CA LEU A 169 -3.55 5.90 1.90
C LEU A 169 -2.58 5.28 2.92
N ILE A 170 -1.74 6.10 3.58
CA ILE A 170 -0.83 5.64 4.65
C ILE A 170 -1.62 4.94 5.76
N ARG A 171 -2.71 5.55 6.21
CA ARG A 171 -3.55 5.01 7.28
C ARG A 171 -4.22 3.70 6.85
N ASP A 172 -4.85 3.68 5.68
CA ASP A 172 -5.60 2.52 5.21
C ASP A 172 -4.65 1.32 4.92
N ILE A 173 -3.41 1.58 4.50
CA ILE A 173 -2.36 0.56 4.41
C ILE A 173 -1.93 0.07 5.81
N ALA A 174 -1.75 0.96 6.77
CA ALA A 174 -1.41 0.58 8.14
C ALA A 174 -2.50 -0.33 8.74
N ASP A 175 -3.77 0.03 8.58
CA ASP A 175 -4.93 -0.76 8.99
C ASP A 175 -4.89 -2.17 8.35
N TYR A 176 -4.57 -2.25 7.05
CA TYR A 176 -4.40 -3.53 6.36
C TYR A 176 -3.31 -4.41 7.01
N PHE A 177 -2.15 -3.85 7.33
CA PHE A 177 -1.08 -4.62 7.97
C PHE A 177 -1.43 -5.07 9.38
N VAL A 178 -2.18 -4.28 10.15
CA VAL A 178 -2.71 -4.69 11.46
C VAL A 178 -3.67 -5.87 11.31
N LEU A 179 -4.61 -5.77 10.37
CA LEU A 179 -5.56 -6.84 10.09
C LEU A 179 -4.86 -8.13 9.67
N GLU A 180 -3.90 -8.03 8.75
CA GLU A 180 -3.13 -9.18 8.27
C GLU A 180 -2.28 -9.81 9.39
N SER A 181 -1.66 -8.99 10.24
CA SER A 181 -0.94 -9.51 11.41
C SER A 181 -1.84 -10.30 12.34
N LYS A 182 -3.04 -9.79 12.67
CA LYS A 182 -4.01 -10.51 13.50
C LYS A 182 -4.40 -11.86 12.90
N ARG A 183 -4.54 -11.95 11.57
CA ARG A 183 -4.81 -13.21 10.86
C ARG A 183 -3.65 -14.19 10.98
N LEU A 184 -2.42 -13.70 10.82
CA LEU A 184 -1.19 -14.51 10.95
C LEU A 184 -1.00 -15.06 12.37
N LEU A 185 -1.39 -14.30 13.40
CA LEU A 185 -1.38 -14.75 14.80
C LEU A 185 -2.50 -15.74 15.11
N ALA A 186 -3.66 -15.61 14.48
CA ALA A 186 -4.78 -16.54 14.64
C ALA A 186 -4.61 -17.86 13.85
N ALA A 187 -3.64 -17.93 12.93
CA ALA A 187 -3.35 -19.12 12.14
C ALA A 187 -2.87 -20.30 13.01
N LYS A 188 -2.97 -21.52 12.47
CA LYS A 188 -2.52 -22.76 13.15
C LYS A 188 -1.58 -23.54 12.24
N PRO A 189 -0.25 -23.57 12.50
CA PRO A 189 0.45 -22.85 13.58
C PRO A 189 0.50 -21.32 13.35
N PRO A 190 0.65 -20.51 14.41
CA PRO A 190 0.83 -19.06 14.29
C PRO A 190 2.09 -18.70 13.50
N LYS A 191 2.03 -17.62 12.73
CA LYS A 191 3.15 -17.12 11.90
C LYS A 191 3.77 -15.86 12.52
N ASN A 192 4.36 -15.99 13.70
CA ASN A 192 4.77 -14.88 14.55
C ASN A 192 5.77 -13.92 13.89
N SER A 193 6.80 -14.42 13.20
CA SER A 193 7.77 -13.54 12.53
C SER A 193 7.16 -12.68 11.42
N ALA A 194 6.24 -13.25 10.62
CA ALA A 194 5.52 -12.51 9.59
C ALA A 194 4.58 -11.48 10.22
N ALA A 195 3.85 -11.87 11.27
CA ALA A 195 2.97 -10.98 12.02
C ALA A 195 3.72 -9.78 12.62
N TYR A 196 4.91 -10.00 13.18
CA TYR A 196 5.79 -8.97 13.70
C TYR A 196 6.21 -7.97 12.60
N ASN A 197 6.65 -8.47 11.44
CA ASN A 197 7.04 -7.61 10.32
C ASN A 197 5.90 -6.70 9.87
N ARG A 198 4.66 -7.24 9.76
CA ARG A 198 3.50 -6.43 9.38
C ARG A 198 3.15 -5.38 10.42
N LEU A 199 3.22 -5.71 11.71
CA LEU A 199 2.99 -4.72 12.77
C LEU A 199 4.07 -3.63 12.78
N SER A 200 5.33 -3.98 12.51
CA SER A 200 6.41 -3.00 12.40
C SER A 200 6.18 -2.02 11.23
N TRP A 201 5.71 -2.52 10.08
CA TRP A 201 5.30 -1.67 8.96
C TRP A 201 4.08 -0.80 9.28
N ALA A 202 3.06 -1.36 9.94
CA ALA A 202 1.90 -0.59 10.41
C ALA A 202 2.33 0.53 11.36
N TYR A 203 3.20 0.24 12.33
CA TYR A 203 3.76 1.22 13.25
C TYR A 203 4.46 2.35 12.52
N THR A 204 5.34 1.99 11.57
CA THR A 204 6.08 2.96 10.74
C THR A 204 5.12 3.90 10.02
N LEU A 205 4.09 3.35 9.36
CA LEU A 205 3.10 4.15 8.63
C LEU A 205 2.25 5.04 9.54
N TYR A 206 1.79 4.54 10.68
CA TYR A 206 1.06 5.36 11.63
C TYR A 206 1.90 6.51 12.20
N ASP A 207 3.22 6.34 12.36
CA ASP A 207 4.11 7.42 12.79
C ASP A 207 4.29 8.52 11.76
N ARG A 208 4.33 8.12 10.49
CA ARG A 208 4.27 9.07 9.38
C ARG A 208 2.93 9.78 9.34
N TYR A 209 1.82 9.06 9.45
CA TYR A 209 0.47 9.66 9.52
C TYR A 209 0.36 10.69 10.66
N ARG A 210 0.78 10.30 11.88
CA ARG A 210 0.75 11.15 13.07
C ARG A 210 1.52 12.46 12.85
N THR A 211 2.68 12.38 12.19
CA THR A 211 3.51 13.53 11.86
C THR A 211 2.83 14.44 10.83
N MET A 212 2.08 13.90 9.88
CA MET A 212 1.42 14.67 8.82
C MET A 212 0.14 15.39 9.26
N GLU A 213 -0.61 14.79 10.19
CA GLU A 213 -1.88 15.32 10.70
C GLU A 213 -1.72 16.21 11.93
N GLU A 214 -0.51 16.35 12.47
CA GLU A 214 -0.22 17.09 13.71
C GLU A 214 -1.11 16.65 14.90
N ASN A 215 -1.62 15.41 14.86
CA ASN A 215 -2.67 14.90 15.76
C ASN A 215 -2.20 13.62 16.48
N PRO A 216 -2.41 13.48 17.79
CA PRO A 216 -2.07 12.25 18.52
C PRO A 216 -3.03 11.09 18.18
N LEU A 217 -2.63 10.18 17.29
CA LEU A 217 -3.24 8.85 17.11
C LEU A 217 -2.95 7.92 18.30
N LYS A 218 -3.39 8.26 19.52
CA LYS A 218 -3.03 7.48 20.71
C LYS A 218 -3.57 6.05 20.68
N LYS A 219 -4.78 5.83 20.15
CA LYS A 219 -5.46 4.55 20.27
C LYS A 219 -4.85 3.49 19.35
N GLU A 220 -4.69 3.83 18.07
CA GLU A 220 -4.14 2.97 17.03
C GLU A 220 -2.70 2.57 17.36
N PHE A 221 -1.89 3.53 17.82
CA PHE A 221 -0.53 3.26 18.30
C PHE A 221 -0.48 2.33 19.49
N ASN A 222 -1.33 2.56 20.49
CA ASN A 222 -1.36 1.70 21.67
C ASN A 222 -1.74 0.27 21.29
N GLU A 223 -2.68 0.09 20.38
CA GLU A 223 -3.04 -1.23 19.86
C GLU A 223 -1.87 -1.91 19.15
N VAL A 224 -1.21 -1.22 18.21
CA VAL A 224 -0.05 -1.76 17.49
C VAL A 224 1.10 -2.10 18.44
N ASN A 225 1.41 -1.23 19.40
CA ASN A 225 2.45 -1.46 20.40
C ASN A 225 2.14 -2.66 21.31
N ASN A 226 0.89 -2.80 21.73
CA ASN A 226 0.47 -3.95 22.54
C ASN A 226 0.64 -5.25 21.74
N LEU A 227 0.21 -5.27 20.47
CA LEU A 227 0.37 -6.42 19.60
C LEU A 227 1.85 -6.75 19.36
N LEU A 228 2.69 -5.74 19.06
CA LEU A 228 4.14 -5.94 18.91
C LEU A 228 4.76 -6.59 20.14
N SER A 229 4.45 -6.06 21.32
CA SER A 229 4.98 -6.58 22.60
C SER A 229 4.58 -8.04 22.83
N LEU A 230 3.34 -8.41 22.49
CA LEU A 230 2.86 -9.80 22.59
C LEU A 230 3.62 -10.73 21.64
N VAL A 231 3.75 -10.34 20.38
CA VAL A 231 4.45 -11.16 19.37
C VAL A 231 5.93 -11.33 19.70
N GLU A 232 6.60 -10.28 20.20
CA GLU A 232 8.00 -10.37 20.64
C GLU A 232 8.19 -11.37 21.78
N LEU A 233 7.28 -11.41 22.76
CA LEU A 233 7.32 -12.36 23.87
C LEU A 233 7.16 -13.80 23.37
N GLU A 234 6.23 -14.04 22.44
CA GLU A 234 6.02 -15.36 21.86
C GLU A 234 7.20 -15.85 21.02
N ILE A 235 7.83 -14.96 20.23
CA ILE A 235 9.06 -15.28 19.48
C ILE A 235 10.18 -15.67 20.44
N LYS A 236 10.40 -14.89 21.51
CA LYS A 236 11.42 -15.21 22.52
C LYS A 236 11.17 -16.56 23.19
N HIS A 237 9.93 -16.85 23.58
CA HIS A 237 9.58 -18.12 24.21
C HIS A 237 9.78 -19.32 23.27
N SER A 238 9.53 -19.14 21.97
CA SER A 238 9.74 -20.20 20.97
C SER A 238 11.23 -20.53 20.82
N LEU A 239 12.08 -19.50 20.75
CA LEU A 239 13.53 -19.67 20.67
C LEU A 239 14.13 -20.34 21.92
N SER A 240 13.62 -20.03 23.11
CA SER A 240 14.08 -20.65 24.36
C SER A 240 13.68 -22.12 24.52
N ASN A 241 12.64 -22.58 23.82
CA ASN A 241 12.20 -23.97 23.84
C ASN A 241 13.00 -24.86 22.87
N ASP A 242 13.55 -24.29 21.80
CA ASP A 242 14.34 -25.02 20.80
C ASP A 242 15.79 -25.31 21.27
N GLU A 243 16.24 -24.70 22.37
CA GLU A 243 17.58 -24.89 22.96
C GLU A 243 17.66 -26.03 24.01
N ASN A 244 16.54 -26.70 24.32
CA ASN A 244 16.46 -27.82 25.28
C ASN A 244 16.14 -29.15 24.58
#